data_AF-A0A640XXM6-F1
#
_entry.id   AF-A0A640XXM6-F1
#
_cell.length_a   1.000
_cell.length_b   1.000
_cell.length_c   1.000
_cell.angle_alpha   90.00
_cell.angle_beta   90.00
_cell.angle_gamma   90.00
#
_symmetry.space_group_name_H-M   'P 1'
#
loop_
_entity.id
_entity.type
_entity.pdbx_description
1 polymer ?
#
loop_
_entity_poly.entity_id
_entity_poly.type
_entity_poly.pdbx_seq_one_letter_code
_entity_poly.pdbx_strand_id
1 'polypeptide(L)'
;MPGEELHAVQAPLKERYQAEPETALVTMTATGSLGEGVSCSVATGRAIAEAGLHPAAGGDGTQLCSGDMLLEALVACAGVTL
;
A
#
# COMPACT_ATOMS: atom_id res chain seq x y z
N MET A 1 7.77 17.34 6.69
CA MET A 1 7.47 17.69 8.10
C MET A 1 8.74 17.47 8.90
N PRO A 2 9.25 18.47 9.64
CA PRO A 2 10.33 18.29 10.60
C PRO A 2 9.98 17.28 11.70
N GLY A 3 10.98 16.60 12.28
CA GLY A 3 10.76 15.53 13.26
C GLY A 3 9.99 15.98 14.51
N GLU A 4 10.29 17.17 15.04
CA GLU A 4 9.59 17.71 16.23
C GLU A 4 8.10 17.95 15.97
N GLU A 5 7.74 18.47 14.79
CA GLU A 5 6.35 18.66 14.39
C GLU A 5 5.61 17.30 14.27
N LEU A 6 6.29 16.27 13.73
CA LEU A 6 5.72 14.93 13.64
C LEU A 6 5.52 14.30 15.03
N HIS A 7 6.48 14.48 15.94
CA HIS A 7 6.35 14.00 17.32
C HIS A 7 5.17 14.67 18.05
N ALA A 8 4.96 15.97 17.85
CA ALA A 8 3.83 16.69 18.41
C ALA A 8 2.48 16.14 17.93
N VAL A 9 2.38 15.78 16.64
CA VAL A 9 1.17 15.14 16.09
C VAL A 9 0.98 13.71 16.63
N GLN A 10 2.06 12.96 16.82
CA GLN A 10 1.98 11.56 17.26
C GLN A 10 1.73 11.38 18.76
N ALA A 11 2.16 12.31 19.61
CA ALA A 11 2.03 12.21 21.06
C ALA A 11 0.61 11.85 21.53
N PRO A 12 -0.46 12.56 21.14
CA PRO A 12 -1.82 12.22 21.57
C PRO A 12 -2.30 10.87 21.02
N LEU A 13 -1.82 10.44 19.84
CA LEU A 13 -2.15 9.13 19.29
C LEU A 13 -1.51 8.01 20.12
N LYS A 14 -0.24 8.19 20.50
CA LYS A 14 0.49 7.21 21.33
C LYS A 14 -0.13 7.08 22.71
N GLU A 15 -0.49 8.19 23.35
CA GLU A 15 -1.20 8.18 24.64
C GLU A 15 -2.52 7.42 24.54
N ARG A 16 -3.32 7.71 23.50
CA ARG A 16 -4.59 7.01 23.25
C ARG A 16 -4.38 5.51 23.03
N TYR A 17 -3.42 5.11 22.20
CA TYR A 17 -3.16 3.69 21.92
C TYR A 17 -2.61 2.94 23.15
N GLN A 18 -1.95 3.63 24.08
CA GLN A 18 -1.54 3.03 25.34
C GLN A 18 -2.72 2.84 26.31
N ALA A 19 -3.64 3.80 26.37
CA ALA A 19 -4.82 3.73 27.22
C ALA A 19 -5.90 2.77 26.67
N GLU A 20 -6.09 2.75 25.35
CA GLU A 20 -7.14 2.03 24.62
C GLU A 20 -6.53 1.33 23.38
N PRO A 21 -5.80 0.19 23.55
CA PRO A 21 -5.06 -0.47 22.46
C PRO A 21 -5.92 -0.89 21.26
N GLU A 22 -7.19 -1.18 21.46
CA GLU A 22 -8.16 -1.51 20.42
C GLU A 22 -8.34 -0.36 19.42
N THR A 23 -8.09 0.88 19.83
CA THR A 23 -8.17 2.06 18.95
C THR A 23 -7.02 2.13 17.95
N ALA A 24 -5.96 1.35 18.15
CA ALA A 24 -4.85 1.21 17.21
C ALA A 24 -5.12 0.16 16.11
N LEU A 25 -6.20 -0.61 16.21
CA LEU A 25 -6.53 -1.65 15.24
C LEU A 25 -7.13 -1.02 13.96
N VAL A 26 -6.46 -1.24 12.84
CA VAL A 26 -6.91 -0.77 11.52
C VAL A 26 -7.03 -1.96 10.57
N THR A 27 -8.19 -2.13 9.93
CA THR A 27 -8.39 -3.11 8.87
C THR A 27 -8.19 -2.43 7.52
N MET A 28 -7.20 -2.90 6.75
CA MET A 28 -6.99 -2.47 5.38
C MET A 28 -7.70 -3.43 4.42
N THR A 29 -8.34 -2.89 3.38
CA THR A 29 -9.07 -3.68 2.37
C THR A 29 -8.64 -3.27 0.97
N ALA A 30 -8.59 -4.22 0.04
CA ALA A 30 -8.38 -3.98 -1.37
C ALA A 30 -9.43 -4.76 -2.18
N THR A 31 -9.86 -4.18 -3.30
CA THR A 31 -10.83 -4.81 -4.22
C THR A 31 -10.27 -4.76 -5.63
N GLY A 32 -10.53 -5.80 -6.41
CA GLY A 32 -10.17 -5.84 -7.82
C GLY A 32 -11.24 -6.53 -8.66
N SER A 33 -11.18 -6.29 -9.96
CA SER A 33 -12.04 -6.89 -10.98
C SER A 33 -11.20 -7.51 -12.07
N LEU A 34 -11.49 -8.75 -12.43
CA LEU A 34 -10.82 -9.45 -13.53
C LEU A 34 -11.19 -8.78 -14.87
N GLY A 35 -10.18 -8.51 -15.69
CA GLY A 35 -10.32 -7.96 -17.03
C GLY A 35 -10.27 -9.03 -18.11
N GLU A 36 -10.10 -8.60 -19.37
CA GLU A 36 -9.82 -9.51 -20.48
C GLU A 36 -8.37 -10.05 -20.39
N GLY A 37 -8.16 -11.27 -20.88
CA GLY A 37 -6.84 -11.92 -20.84
C GLY A 37 -6.37 -12.25 -19.42
N VAL A 38 -5.07 -12.06 -19.14
CA VAL A 38 -4.46 -12.30 -17.82
C VAL A 38 -4.23 -10.96 -17.12
N SER A 39 -5.33 -10.23 -16.86
CA SER A 39 -5.30 -8.90 -16.24
C SER A 39 -6.30 -8.75 -15.09
N CYS A 40 -6.00 -7.86 -14.15
CA CYS A 40 -6.87 -7.51 -13.04
C CYS A 40 -6.76 -6.00 -12.75
N SER A 41 -7.89 -5.30 -12.79
CA SER A 41 -7.94 -3.90 -12.36
C SER A 41 -8.09 -3.84 -10.86
N VAL A 42 -7.18 -3.15 -10.17
CA VAL A 42 -7.19 -3.02 -8.70
C VAL A 42 -7.56 -1.59 -8.32
N ALA A 43 -8.59 -1.46 -7.49
CA ALA A 43 -8.97 -0.17 -6.94
C ALA A 43 -7.98 0.22 -5.84
N THR A 44 -7.08 1.15 -6.15
CA THR A 44 -6.19 1.76 -5.16
C THR A 44 -6.72 3.14 -4.76
N GLY A 45 -6.24 3.69 -3.65
CA GLY A 45 -6.60 5.06 -3.22
C GLY A 45 -6.14 6.17 -4.17
N ARG A 46 -5.35 5.86 -5.21
CA ARG A 46 -4.90 6.79 -6.26
C ARG A 46 -4.81 6.08 -7.60
N ALA A 47 -5.67 6.47 -8.55
CA ALA A 47 -5.76 5.91 -9.89
C ALA A 47 -5.96 4.38 -9.94
N ILE A 48 -6.60 3.90 -11.01
CA ILE A 48 -6.73 2.46 -11.25
C ILE A 48 -5.38 1.97 -11.75
N ALA A 49 -4.78 1.01 -11.04
CA ALA A 49 -3.61 0.29 -11.53
C ALA A 49 -4.10 -0.99 -12.22
N GLU A 50 -3.68 -1.21 -13.47
CA GLU A 50 -3.87 -2.48 -14.16
C GLU A 50 -2.75 -3.44 -13.78
N ALA A 51 -3.14 -4.52 -13.09
CA ALA A 51 -2.25 -5.62 -12.78
C ALA A 51 -2.22 -6.62 -13.93
N GLY A 52 -1.02 -7.09 -14.27
CA GLY A 52 -0.80 -8.07 -15.34
C GLY A 52 0.26 -9.11 -15.01
N LEU A 53 0.47 -10.00 -15.97
CA LEU A 53 1.46 -11.06 -15.83
C LEU A 53 2.87 -10.50 -15.98
N HIS A 54 3.80 -10.98 -15.15
CA HIS A 54 5.21 -10.60 -15.29
C HIS A 54 5.79 -11.15 -16.62
N PRO A 55 6.73 -10.47 -17.29
CA PRO A 55 7.35 -10.97 -18.53
C PRO A 55 7.95 -12.37 -18.42
N ALA A 56 8.58 -12.68 -17.28
CA ALA A 56 9.12 -14.03 -17.01
C ALA A 56 8.04 -15.13 -16.89
N ALA A 57 6.78 -14.75 -16.72
CA ALA A 57 5.63 -15.65 -16.74
C ALA A 57 4.83 -15.54 -18.06
N GLY A 58 5.29 -14.74 -19.04
CA GLY A 58 4.66 -14.60 -20.36
C GLY A 58 3.82 -13.33 -20.56
N GLY A 59 3.91 -12.34 -19.66
CA GLY A 59 3.32 -11.03 -19.91
C GLY A 59 4.10 -10.18 -20.91
N ASP A 60 3.48 -9.13 -21.44
CA ASP A 60 4.08 -8.22 -22.42
C ASP A 60 4.84 -7.03 -21.79
N GLY A 61 4.76 -6.88 -20.46
CA GLY A 61 5.42 -5.82 -19.70
C GLY A 61 4.70 -4.46 -19.75
N THR A 62 3.46 -4.39 -20.26
CA THR A 62 2.69 -3.14 -20.31
C THR A 62 1.91 -2.85 -19.03
N GLN A 63 1.68 -3.88 -18.20
CA GLN A 63 0.94 -3.84 -16.95
C GLN A 63 1.86 -4.06 -15.75
N LEU A 64 1.48 -3.54 -14.58
CA LEU A 64 2.25 -3.75 -13.34
C LEU A 64 2.07 -5.18 -12.86
N CYS A 65 3.16 -5.88 -12.54
CA CYS A 65 3.02 -7.19 -11.92
C CYS A 65 2.80 -7.07 -10.41
N SER A 66 2.21 -8.10 -9.79
CA SER A 66 2.01 -8.13 -8.33
C SER A 66 3.31 -8.06 -7.53
N GLY A 67 4.43 -8.51 -8.12
CA GLY A 67 5.77 -8.39 -7.54
C GLY A 67 6.26 -6.95 -7.47
N ASP A 68 6.11 -6.17 -8.55
CA ASP A 68 6.51 -4.76 -8.60
C ASP A 68 5.69 -3.95 -7.59
N MET A 69 4.36 -4.15 -7.59
CA MET A 69 3.46 -3.50 -6.63
C MET A 69 3.86 -3.78 -5.18
N LEU A 70 4.23 -5.03 -4.86
CA LEU A 70 4.68 -5.41 -3.52
C LEU A 70 6.01 -4.73 -3.16
N LEU A 71 6.98 -4.71 -4.08
CA LEU A 71 8.29 -4.11 -3.85
C LEU A 71 8.21 -2.59 -3.72
N GLU A 72 7.38 -1.92 -4.53
CA GLU A 72 7.11 -0.49 -4.41
C GLU A 72 6.51 -0.16 -3.05
N ALA A 73 5.51 -0.93 -2.60
CA ALA A 73 4.92 -0.77 -1.28
C ALA A 73 5.96 -0.97 -0.16
N LEU A 74 6.82 -1.99 -0.29
CA LEU A 74 7.88 -2.27 0.68
C LEU A 74 8.88 -1.11 0.78
N VAL A 75 9.38 -0.61 -0.36
CA VAL A 75 10.34 0.50 -0.39
C VAL A 75 9.71 1.77 0.18
N ALA A 76 8.45 2.06 -0.15
CA ALA A 76 7.72 3.19 0.41
C ALA A 76 7.59 3.08 1.94
N CYS A 77 7.18 1.92 2.46
CA CYS A 77 7.07 1.66 3.90
C CYS A 77 8.41 1.83 4.62
N ALA A 78 9.50 1.32 4.06
CA ALA A 78 10.83 1.53 4.61
C ALA A 78 11.20 3.02 4.63
N GLY A 79 10.99 3.71 3.50
CA GLY A 79 11.35 5.12 3.34
C GLY A 79 10.63 6.08 4.32
N VAL A 80 9.37 5.82 4.68
CA VAL A 80 8.62 6.67 5.63
C VAL A 80 8.90 6.36 7.10
N THR A 81 9.60 5.26 7.40
CA THR A 81 9.90 4.83 8.78
C THR A 81 11.33 5.17 9.20
N LEU A 82 12.21 5.49 8.25
CA LEU A 82 13.57 6.00 8.49
C LEU A 82 13.55 7.45 8.99
#